data_AF-A0AAV9HUY2-F1
#
_entry.id   AF-A0AAV9HUY2-F1
#
_cell.length_a   1.000
_cell.length_b   1.000
_cell.length_c   1.000
_cell.angle_alpha   90.00
_cell.angle_beta   90.00
_cell.angle_gamma   90.00
#
_symmetry.space_group_name_H-M   'P 1'
#
loop_
_entity.id
_entity.type
_entity.pdbx_description
1 polymer ?
#
loop_
_entity_poly.entity_id
_entity_poly.type
_entity_poly.pdbx_seq_one_letter_code
_entity_poly.pdbx_strand_id
1 'polypeptide(L)'
;MKFPVLSGLVAQIVSVSAGTILWDGRFNDFTSSADLNKWSWGNQVGPYQYYIHGSSPVASYVNLSPDYKNPADTGSKQGAKITLDKTAYWNGQNMRRTELIPQTNAAIVSGKVYYHFSLMRKDVNAPATTREHQIAFFESHFTELKAGWLSGAPGISDNLLRWCVGGQTQWSTEWLPNVWHNVAYEIDFSANTVAFWHSTGSDPLTQKVGAVKTSTSSNGADWHVGVLELPRDGYPDSDEDYYWSGVYIESGSLTTSVAGPGAPVVNPPVSSSVQAPVSSTLITSTTKAPTTTTTTKAITTSTTSTSSAAATTTASGCTPVGQWAQCGGVGYTGCKACAAPYTCKYSNDWYSQCL
;
A
#
# COMPACT_ATOMS: atom_id res chain seq x y z
N MET A 1 70.71 -2.21 -6.84
CA MET A 1 69.79 -3.36 -6.78
C MET A 1 68.41 -2.81 -6.47
N LYS A 2 67.45 -2.92 -7.41
CA LYS A 2 66.06 -2.45 -7.24
C LYS A 2 65.22 -3.64 -6.77
N PHE A 3 64.58 -3.53 -5.61
CA PHE A 3 63.52 -4.45 -5.19
C PHE A 3 62.18 -3.90 -5.68
N PRO A 4 61.31 -4.71 -6.33
CA PRO A 4 59.95 -4.29 -6.60
C PRO A 4 59.10 -4.55 -5.36
N VAL A 5 58.38 -3.52 -4.92
CA VAL A 5 57.32 -3.63 -3.92
C VAL A 5 56.08 -4.16 -4.63
N LEU A 6 55.66 -5.37 -4.27
CA LEU A 6 54.42 -5.98 -4.76
C LEU A 6 53.27 -5.45 -3.89
N SER A 7 52.47 -4.52 -4.40
CA SER A 7 51.22 -4.11 -3.75
C SER A 7 50.18 -5.21 -3.91
N GLY A 8 49.89 -5.92 -2.81
CA GLY A 8 48.81 -6.89 -2.74
C GLY A 8 47.45 -6.21 -2.76
N LEU A 9 46.61 -6.56 -3.74
CA LEU A 9 45.21 -6.18 -3.80
C LEU A 9 44.44 -7.02 -2.75
N VAL A 10 44.09 -6.41 -1.61
CA VAL A 10 43.22 -7.04 -0.61
C VAL A 10 41.78 -6.94 -1.14
N ALA A 11 41.26 -8.05 -1.67
CA ALA A 11 39.83 -8.20 -1.93
C ALA A 11 39.11 -8.28 -0.57
N GLN A 12 38.49 -7.17 -0.13
CA GLN A 12 37.58 -7.22 1.00
C GLN A 12 36.32 -7.97 0.55
N ILE A 13 36.18 -9.21 1.02
CA ILE A 13 34.92 -9.94 0.94
C ILE A 13 33.98 -9.26 1.92
N VAL A 14 33.16 -8.34 1.42
CA VAL A 14 32.02 -7.83 2.18
C VAL A 14 31.03 -8.99 2.29
N SER A 15 31.02 -9.65 3.45
CA SER A 15 29.96 -10.60 3.78
C SER A 15 28.64 -9.83 3.84
N VAL A 16 27.87 -9.87 2.75
CA VAL A 16 26.52 -9.32 2.72
C VAL A 16 25.66 -10.18 3.65
N SER A 17 25.30 -9.66 4.82
CA SER A 17 24.32 -10.29 5.69
C SER A 17 22.94 -10.13 5.06
N ALA A 18 22.55 -11.09 4.22
CA ALA A 18 21.17 -11.20 3.74
C ALA A 18 20.32 -11.95 4.78
N GLY A 19 19.05 -11.57 4.90
CA GLY A 19 18.06 -12.26 5.73
C GLY A 19 17.73 -13.65 5.22
N THR A 20 16.92 -14.38 5.99
CA THR A 20 16.36 -15.67 5.59
C THR A 20 15.01 -15.45 4.94
N ILE A 21 14.84 -15.85 3.67
CA ILE A 21 13.53 -15.86 3.01
C ILE A 21 12.61 -16.84 3.76
N LEU A 22 11.49 -16.34 4.28
CA LEU A 22 10.43 -17.12 4.93
C LEU A 22 9.42 -17.64 3.90
N TRP A 23 9.13 -16.85 2.88
CA TRP A 23 8.21 -17.18 1.80
C TRP A 23 8.65 -16.46 0.52
N ASP A 24 8.58 -17.16 -0.61
CA ASP A 24 9.06 -16.67 -1.91
C ASP A 24 7.90 -16.58 -2.90
N GLY A 25 7.54 -15.34 -3.26
CA GLY A 25 6.49 -15.00 -4.21
C GLY A 25 7.01 -14.59 -5.59
N ARG A 26 8.29 -14.81 -5.91
CA ARG A 26 8.93 -14.27 -7.13
C ARG A 26 8.51 -14.94 -8.44
N PHE A 27 7.53 -15.83 -8.41
CA PHE A 27 7.04 -16.63 -9.55
C PHE A 27 8.10 -17.52 -10.23
N ASN A 28 9.24 -17.75 -9.58
CA ASN A 28 10.36 -18.50 -10.17
C ASN A 28 10.06 -19.98 -10.45
N ASP A 29 9.05 -20.52 -9.78
CA ASP A 29 8.55 -21.89 -9.91
C ASP A 29 7.36 -22.01 -10.85
N PHE A 30 6.86 -20.88 -11.38
CA PHE A 30 5.78 -20.85 -12.35
C PHE A 30 6.35 -20.83 -13.77
N THR A 31 5.69 -21.55 -14.67
CA THR A 31 5.90 -21.47 -16.11
C THR A 31 5.02 -20.38 -16.72
N SER A 32 3.81 -20.20 -16.18
CA SER A 32 2.87 -19.15 -16.58
C SER A 32 1.87 -18.88 -15.45
N SER A 33 1.04 -17.84 -15.58
CA SER A 33 -0.02 -17.56 -14.62
C SER A 33 -1.09 -18.66 -14.54
N ALA A 34 -1.16 -19.57 -15.53
CA ALA A 34 -2.04 -20.75 -15.45
C ALA A 34 -1.71 -21.66 -14.26
N ASP A 35 -0.49 -21.61 -13.72
CA ASP A 35 -0.09 -22.34 -12.54
C ASP A 35 -0.83 -21.90 -11.26
N LEU A 36 -1.37 -20.67 -11.23
CA LEU A 36 -2.25 -20.21 -10.14
C LEU A 36 -3.51 -21.07 -10.01
N ASN A 37 -4.01 -21.64 -11.12
CA ASN A 37 -5.21 -22.50 -11.10
C ASN A 37 -4.98 -23.86 -10.43
N LYS A 38 -3.73 -24.20 -10.06
CA LYS A 38 -3.43 -25.43 -9.31
C LYS A 38 -3.82 -25.31 -7.84
N TRP A 39 -3.88 -24.08 -7.31
CA TRP A 39 -4.33 -23.82 -5.96
C TRP A 39 -5.87 -23.89 -5.87
N SER A 40 -6.38 -24.42 -4.78
CA SER A 40 -7.79 -24.33 -4.39
C SER A 40 -7.92 -24.50 -2.88
N TRP A 41 -9.07 -24.15 -2.31
CA TRP A 41 -9.36 -24.43 -0.88
C TRP A 41 -9.22 -25.91 -0.50
N GLY A 42 -9.51 -26.83 -1.42
CA GLY A 42 -9.33 -28.27 -1.20
C GLY A 42 -7.90 -28.79 -1.45
N ASN A 43 -7.06 -27.99 -2.10
CA ASN A 43 -5.69 -28.34 -2.46
C ASN A 43 -4.81 -27.08 -2.49
N GLN A 44 -4.39 -26.65 -1.31
CA GLN A 44 -3.67 -25.39 -1.09
C GLN A 44 -2.17 -25.51 -1.41
N VAL A 45 -1.85 -25.76 -2.69
CA VAL A 45 -0.48 -25.93 -3.20
C VAL A 45 0.07 -24.66 -3.84
N GLY A 46 1.39 -24.59 -3.99
CA GLY A 46 2.06 -23.44 -4.59
C GLY A 46 2.25 -22.27 -3.62
N PRO A 47 2.88 -21.18 -4.07
CA PRO A 47 3.24 -20.05 -3.22
C PRO A 47 2.10 -19.03 -3.02
N TYR A 48 1.03 -19.08 -3.82
CA TYR A 48 -0.06 -18.11 -3.79
C TYR A 48 -1.43 -18.77 -3.69
N GLN A 49 -2.29 -18.20 -2.84
CA GLN A 49 -3.72 -18.36 -2.91
C GLN A 49 -4.27 -17.45 -4.02
N TYR A 50 -5.17 -17.97 -4.84
CA TYR A 50 -5.77 -17.26 -5.95
C TYR A 50 -7.29 -17.48 -5.96
N TYR A 51 -8.01 -16.55 -5.35
CA TYR A 51 -9.47 -16.58 -5.29
C TYR A 51 -10.14 -15.20 -5.32
N ILE A 52 -9.38 -14.11 -5.11
CA ILE A 52 -9.89 -12.74 -5.16
C ILE A 52 -9.65 -12.19 -6.56
N HIS A 53 -10.54 -12.58 -7.46
CA HIS A 53 -10.52 -12.18 -8.85
C HIS A 53 -11.95 -12.18 -9.42
N GLY A 54 -12.08 -11.64 -10.64
CA GLY A 54 -13.32 -11.65 -11.39
C GLY A 54 -13.68 -13.01 -12.01
N SER A 55 -14.71 -13.04 -12.85
CA SER A 55 -15.23 -14.28 -13.43
C SER A 55 -14.46 -14.80 -14.67
N SER A 56 -13.58 -13.99 -15.25
CA SER A 56 -12.83 -14.34 -16.46
C SER A 56 -11.65 -15.29 -16.15
N PRO A 57 -11.05 -15.93 -17.18
CA PRO A 57 -9.88 -16.77 -16.97
C PRO A 57 -8.69 -15.99 -16.39
N VAL A 58 -7.79 -16.67 -15.66
CA VAL A 58 -6.60 -16.07 -15.02
C VAL A 58 -5.76 -15.18 -15.94
N ALA A 59 -5.65 -15.51 -17.23
CA ALA A 59 -4.90 -14.73 -18.21
C ALA A 59 -5.49 -13.33 -18.48
N SER A 60 -6.72 -13.07 -18.05
CA SER A 60 -7.34 -11.72 -18.09
C SER A 60 -6.78 -10.82 -16.99
N TYR A 61 -6.30 -11.42 -15.90
CA TYR A 61 -5.95 -10.71 -14.66
C TYR A 61 -4.48 -10.78 -14.31
N VAL A 62 -3.83 -11.92 -14.56
CA VAL A 62 -2.43 -12.14 -14.20
C VAL A 62 -1.69 -12.72 -15.39
N ASN A 63 -0.59 -12.09 -15.79
CA ASN A 63 0.27 -12.55 -16.87
C ASN A 63 1.74 -12.46 -16.45
N LEU A 64 2.51 -13.50 -16.74
CA LEU A 64 3.94 -13.55 -16.39
C LEU A 64 4.81 -13.30 -17.61
N SER A 65 5.84 -12.47 -17.47
CA SER A 65 6.86 -12.26 -18.51
C SER A 65 8.17 -11.75 -17.90
N PRO A 66 9.34 -12.10 -18.47
CA PRO A 66 10.61 -11.42 -18.15
C PRO A 66 10.56 -9.89 -18.36
N ASP A 67 9.68 -9.40 -19.22
CA ASP A 67 9.53 -7.95 -19.49
C ASP A 67 8.71 -7.21 -18.43
N TYR A 68 8.11 -7.95 -17.49
CA TYR A 68 7.22 -7.40 -16.46
C TYR A 68 7.90 -7.27 -15.09
N LYS A 69 9.21 -7.48 -14.99
CA LYS A 69 9.98 -7.30 -13.75
C LYS A 69 10.90 -6.09 -13.78
N ASN A 70 11.37 -5.69 -12.61
CA ASN A 70 12.50 -4.77 -12.50
C ASN A 70 13.71 -5.41 -13.20
N PRO A 71 14.31 -4.78 -14.22
CA PRO A 71 15.49 -5.34 -14.89
C PRO A 71 16.70 -5.55 -13.96
N ALA A 72 16.79 -4.77 -12.88
CA ALA A 72 17.83 -4.91 -11.86
C ALA A 72 17.57 -6.06 -10.88
N ASP A 73 16.34 -6.57 -10.82
CA ASP A 73 15.98 -7.75 -10.02
C ASP A 73 16.41 -9.02 -10.77
N THR A 74 17.65 -9.46 -10.55
CA THR A 74 18.16 -10.71 -11.13
C THR A 74 17.68 -11.96 -10.37
N GLY A 75 17.07 -11.79 -9.19
CA GLY A 75 16.50 -12.88 -8.39
C GLY A 75 15.15 -13.37 -8.91
N SER A 76 14.38 -12.54 -9.61
CA SER A 76 13.16 -12.93 -10.33
C SER A 76 13.44 -13.32 -11.78
N LYS A 77 12.91 -14.47 -12.23
CA LYS A 77 12.95 -14.91 -13.64
C LYS A 77 11.95 -14.12 -14.50
N GLN A 78 10.79 -13.80 -13.93
CA GLN A 78 9.68 -13.11 -14.58
C GLN A 78 9.07 -12.13 -13.58
N GLY A 79 8.37 -11.12 -14.08
CA GLY A 79 7.45 -10.33 -13.29
C GLY A 79 6.01 -10.66 -13.64
N ALA A 80 5.08 -10.14 -12.86
CA ALA A 80 3.65 -10.29 -13.08
C ALA A 80 3.04 -8.95 -13.50
N LYS A 81 2.27 -8.97 -14.59
CA LYS A 81 1.30 -7.92 -14.89
C LYS A 81 -0.03 -8.31 -14.25
N ILE A 82 -0.47 -7.53 -13.28
CA ILE A 82 -1.78 -7.59 -12.65
C ILE A 82 -2.69 -6.60 -13.37
N THR A 83 -3.85 -7.07 -13.81
CA THR A 83 -4.79 -6.31 -14.62
C THR A 83 -6.12 -6.20 -13.88
N LEU A 84 -6.62 -4.98 -13.74
CA LEU A 84 -8.05 -4.76 -13.47
C LEU A 84 -8.72 -4.51 -14.82
N ASP A 85 -9.77 -5.26 -15.14
CA ASP A 85 -10.65 -5.00 -16.29
C ASP A 85 -12.10 -4.81 -15.79
N LYS A 86 -13.06 -4.65 -16.71
CA LYS A 86 -14.50 -4.54 -16.40
C LYS A 86 -15.11 -5.76 -15.71
N THR A 87 -14.40 -6.88 -15.66
CA THR A 87 -14.85 -8.16 -15.08
C THR A 87 -14.20 -8.45 -13.74
N ALA A 88 -13.20 -7.67 -13.32
CA ALA A 88 -12.41 -7.85 -12.09
C ALA A 88 -13.20 -7.54 -10.80
N TYR A 89 -14.42 -8.04 -10.68
CA TYR A 89 -15.28 -7.89 -9.51
C TYR A 89 -15.43 -9.22 -8.80
N TRP A 90 -14.93 -9.29 -7.56
CA TRP A 90 -15.01 -10.49 -6.75
C TRP A 90 -16.28 -10.49 -5.90
N ASN A 91 -16.98 -11.63 -5.88
CA ASN A 91 -18.07 -11.90 -4.94
C ASN A 91 -19.19 -10.83 -4.89
N GLY A 92 -19.54 -10.24 -6.05
CA GLY A 92 -20.60 -9.23 -6.16
C GLY A 92 -20.28 -7.89 -5.48
N GLN A 93 -19.02 -7.66 -5.10
CA GLN A 93 -18.57 -6.37 -4.58
C GLN A 93 -18.60 -5.29 -5.66
N ASN A 94 -18.54 -4.02 -5.25
CA ASN A 94 -18.49 -2.86 -6.15
C ASN A 94 -17.07 -2.29 -6.33
N MET A 95 -16.05 -2.95 -5.77
CA MET A 95 -14.64 -2.62 -5.97
C MET A 95 -14.02 -3.57 -7.00
N ARG A 96 -13.14 -3.05 -7.86
CA ARG A 96 -12.33 -3.89 -8.76
C ARG A 96 -11.17 -4.48 -7.97
N ARG A 97 -10.92 -5.77 -8.11
CA ARG A 97 -9.92 -6.52 -7.33
C ARG A 97 -9.24 -7.58 -8.18
N THR A 98 -7.91 -7.63 -8.08
CA THR A 98 -7.11 -8.78 -8.50
C THR A 98 -5.96 -8.90 -7.53
N GLU A 99 -6.05 -9.90 -6.65
CA GLU A 99 -5.18 -10.03 -5.50
C GLU A 99 -4.73 -11.49 -5.34
N LEU A 100 -3.45 -11.65 -5.02
CA LEU A 100 -2.85 -12.91 -4.59
C LEU A 100 -2.52 -12.81 -3.11
N ILE A 101 -2.65 -13.91 -2.38
CA ILE A 101 -2.28 -13.96 -0.95
C ILE A 101 -1.19 -15.02 -0.76
N PRO A 102 -0.16 -14.81 0.08
CA PRO A 102 0.81 -15.85 0.39
C PRO A 102 0.14 -17.17 0.84
N GLN A 103 0.51 -18.27 0.18
CA GLN A 103 0.23 -19.63 0.64
C GLN A 103 1.46 -20.14 1.39
N THR A 104 1.42 -20.13 2.73
CA THR A 104 2.55 -20.55 3.57
C THR A 104 2.11 -20.98 4.97
N ASN A 105 2.96 -21.78 5.62
CA ASN A 105 2.89 -22.07 7.05
C ASN A 105 4.05 -21.42 7.84
N ALA A 106 4.90 -20.64 7.17
CA ALA A 106 6.01 -19.94 7.80
C ALA A 106 5.51 -18.84 8.73
N ALA A 107 6.31 -18.49 9.74
CA ALA A 107 5.99 -17.46 10.73
C ALA A 107 6.17 -16.05 10.16
N ILE A 108 5.44 -15.72 9.08
CA ILE A 108 5.51 -14.42 8.39
C ILE A 108 4.85 -13.28 9.18
N VAL A 109 4.16 -13.59 10.29
CA VAL A 109 3.46 -12.62 11.16
C VAL A 109 3.98 -12.63 12.59
N SER A 110 5.24 -13.02 12.80
CA SER A 110 5.84 -13.15 14.12
C SER A 110 7.21 -12.47 14.19
N GLY A 111 7.43 -11.73 15.28
CA GLY A 111 8.65 -10.95 15.47
C GLY A 111 8.82 -9.87 14.42
N LYS A 112 10.08 -9.62 14.04
CA LYS A 112 10.44 -8.66 12.99
C LYS A 112 10.64 -9.37 11.65
N VAL A 113 9.94 -8.90 10.62
CA VAL A 113 10.00 -9.42 9.26
C VAL A 113 9.94 -8.28 8.24
N TYR A 114 10.37 -8.56 7.01
CA TYR A 114 10.40 -7.61 5.91
C TYR A 114 9.59 -8.14 4.74
N TYR A 115 8.56 -7.38 4.35
CA TYR A 115 7.70 -7.70 3.20
C TYR A 115 8.18 -6.92 1.98
N HIS A 116 8.82 -7.62 1.05
CA HIS A 116 9.39 -7.04 -0.16
C HIS A 116 8.44 -7.12 -1.34
N PHE A 117 8.44 -6.09 -2.17
CA PHE A 117 7.86 -6.10 -3.51
C PHE A 117 8.41 -4.92 -4.31
N SER A 118 8.42 -5.06 -5.63
CA SER A 118 8.69 -3.97 -6.57
C SER A 118 7.45 -3.72 -7.41
N LEU A 119 7.12 -2.45 -7.65
CA LEU A 119 5.90 -2.03 -8.36
C LEU A 119 6.23 -0.98 -9.42
N MET A 120 5.59 -1.08 -10.58
CA MET A 120 5.68 -0.11 -11.67
C MET A 120 4.33 0.01 -12.40
N ARG A 121 4.07 1.19 -12.99
CA ARG A 121 2.97 1.41 -13.94
C ARG A 121 3.51 1.88 -15.28
N LYS A 122 2.73 1.71 -16.35
CA LYS A 122 3.00 2.33 -17.67
C LYS A 122 1.97 3.43 -17.95
N ASP A 123 2.11 4.09 -19.10
CA ASP A 123 1.08 5.01 -19.61
C ASP A 123 -0.02 4.27 -20.38
N VAL A 124 0.28 3.09 -20.93
CA VAL A 124 -0.73 2.18 -21.47
C VAL A 124 -1.45 1.51 -20.31
N ASN A 125 -2.78 1.56 -20.29
CA ASN A 125 -3.63 1.05 -19.22
C ASN A 125 -3.16 1.59 -17.85
N ALA A 126 -2.89 2.90 -17.78
CA ALA A 126 -2.42 3.53 -16.55
C ALA A 126 -3.51 3.46 -15.46
N PRO A 127 -3.15 3.18 -14.19
CA PRO A 127 -4.04 3.29 -13.04
C PRO A 127 -4.77 4.63 -13.02
N ALA A 128 -6.08 4.60 -12.76
CA ALA A 128 -6.88 5.82 -12.78
C ALA A 128 -6.44 6.79 -11.68
N THR A 129 -5.98 7.98 -12.05
CA THR A 129 -5.61 9.01 -11.04
C THR A 129 -6.85 9.58 -10.33
N THR A 130 -8.04 9.25 -10.81
CA THR A 130 -9.34 9.75 -10.34
C THR A 130 -10.04 8.82 -9.36
N ARG A 131 -9.47 7.65 -9.03
CA ARG A 131 -10.06 6.68 -8.11
C ARG A 131 -9.03 6.24 -7.08
N GLU A 132 -9.51 5.84 -5.91
CA GLU A 132 -8.62 5.37 -4.84
C GLU A 132 -8.23 3.93 -5.11
N HIS A 133 -6.93 3.68 -5.08
CA HIS A 133 -6.33 2.36 -5.17
C HIS A 133 -5.70 1.99 -3.83
N GLN A 134 -5.88 0.75 -3.41
CA GLN A 134 -5.25 0.13 -2.25
C GLN A 134 -4.38 -1.01 -2.76
N ILE A 135 -3.09 -0.97 -2.46
CA ILE A 135 -2.06 -1.76 -3.13
C ILE A 135 -1.13 -2.39 -2.08
N ALA A 136 -0.80 -3.68 -2.23
CA ALA A 136 0.06 -4.40 -1.30
C ALA A 136 -0.39 -4.24 0.17
N PHE A 137 -1.70 -4.36 0.42
CA PHE A 137 -2.34 -4.05 1.70
C PHE A 137 -2.53 -5.29 2.56
N PHE A 138 -2.53 -5.13 3.89
CA PHE A 138 -3.07 -6.15 4.79
C PHE A 138 -4.58 -5.96 4.93
N GLU A 139 -5.34 -7.02 5.19
CA GLU A 139 -6.81 -6.96 5.36
C GLU A 139 -7.26 -5.94 6.42
N SER A 140 -6.48 -5.73 7.48
CA SER A 140 -6.77 -4.73 8.51
C SER A 140 -6.35 -3.30 8.14
N HIS A 141 -5.72 -3.11 6.97
CA HIS A 141 -5.19 -1.85 6.46
C HIS A 141 -4.23 -1.13 7.44
N PHE A 142 -3.53 -1.90 8.30
CA PHE A 142 -2.56 -1.29 9.23
C PHE A 142 -1.36 -0.67 8.49
N THR A 143 -1.00 -1.21 7.33
CA THR A 143 -0.05 -0.64 6.37
C THR A 143 -0.45 -1.02 4.94
N GLU A 144 -0.24 -0.11 4.00
CA GLU A 144 -0.54 -0.32 2.57
C GLU A 144 0.10 0.77 1.71
N LEU A 145 0.16 0.56 0.40
CA LEU A 145 0.29 1.66 -0.55
C LEU A 145 -1.10 2.13 -1.00
N LYS A 146 -1.23 3.43 -1.27
CA LYS A 146 -2.39 4.01 -1.95
C LYS A 146 -1.98 4.84 -3.16
N ALA A 147 -2.84 4.91 -4.15
CA ALA A 147 -2.66 5.75 -5.32
C ALA A 147 -3.99 6.32 -5.83
N GLY A 148 -3.90 7.37 -6.64
CA GLY A 148 -5.06 8.05 -7.18
C GLY A 148 -5.81 8.88 -6.14
N TRP A 149 -6.90 9.51 -6.57
CA TRP A 149 -7.72 10.36 -5.72
C TRP A 149 -8.29 9.57 -4.54
N LEU A 150 -7.91 9.97 -3.32
CA LEU A 150 -8.41 9.34 -2.09
C LEU A 150 -9.88 9.71 -1.85
N SER A 151 -10.70 8.74 -1.45
CA SER A 151 -12.13 8.93 -1.26
C SER A 151 -12.42 10.05 -0.24
N GLY A 152 -13.21 11.03 -0.66
CA GLY A 152 -13.56 12.21 0.15
C GLY A 152 -12.54 13.34 0.11
N ALA A 153 -11.40 13.19 -0.57
CA ALA A 153 -10.44 14.28 -0.75
C ALA A 153 -10.99 15.35 -1.73
N PRO A 154 -10.57 16.62 -1.60
CA PRO A 154 -10.88 17.63 -2.60
C PRO A 154 -10.16 17.34 -3.93
N GLY A 155 -10.70 17.86 -5.04
CA GLY A 155 -10.10 17.72 -6.37
C GLY A 155 -10.64 16.54 -7.17
N ILE A 156 -10.07 16.36 -8.38
CA ILE A 156 -10.53 15.35 -9.35
C ILE A 156 -9.53 14.22 -9.55
N SER A 157 -8.23 14.50 -9.43
CA SER A 157 -7.15 13.54 -9.70
C SER A 157 -6.00 13.71 -8.72
N ASP A 158 -5.28 12.64 -8.45
CA ASP A 158 -4.05 12.61 -7.66
C ASP A 158 -3.05 11.65 -8.31
N ASN A 159 -1.83 12.13 -8.54
CA ASN A 159 -0.77 11.38 -9.24
C ASN A 159 0.25 10.75 -8.29
N LEU A 160 -0.01 10.79 -6.99
CA LEU A 160 0.92 10.32 -5.97
C LEU A 160 0.77 8.82 -5.72
N LEU A 161 1.91 8.14 -5.57
CA LEU A 161 2.01 6.87 -4.85
C LEU A 161 2.32 7.19 -3.39
N ARG A 162 1.54 6.62 -2.48
CA ARG A 162 1.55 6.92 -1.04
C ARG A 162 1.82 5.65 -0.28
N TRP A 163 2.66 5.72 0.76
CA TRP A 163 2.69 4.70 1.80
C TRP A 163 1.90 5.19 3.01
N CYS A 164 1.00 4.35 3.48
CA CYS A 164 0.03 4.65 4.52
C CYS A 164 0.21 3.71 5.71
N VAL A 165 0.01 4.26 6.92
CA VAL A 165 -0.06 3.50 8.18
C VAL A 165 -1.34 3.89 8.90
N GLY A 166 -2.18 2.91 9.22
CA GLY A 166 -3.50 3.15 9.83
C GLY A 166 -4.37 4.12 9.02
N GLY A 167 -4.33 4.00 7.69
CA GLY A 167 -5.04 4.89 6.75
C GLY A 167 -4.43 6.28 6.56
N GLN A 168 -3.37 6.64 7.28
CA GLN A 168 -2.72 7.96 7.18
C GLN A 168 -1.46 7.88 6.31
N THR A 169 -1.34 8.76 5.31
CA THR A 169 -0.10 8.88 4.51
C THR A 169 1.08 9.29 5.39
N GLN A 170 2.13 8.48 5.39
CA GLN A 170 3.40 8.77 6.07
C GLN A 170 4.50 9.18 5.08
N TRP A 171 4.39 8.72 3.83
CA TRP A 171 5.32 9.05 2.75
C TRP A 171 4.59 9.06 1.41
N SER A 172 5.04 9.89 0.47
CA SER A 172 4.53 9.89 -0.89
C SER A 172 5.57 10.35 -1.90
N THR A 173 5.37 9.96 -3.15
CA THR A 173 6.11 10.44 -4.31
C THR A 173 5.18 10.55 -5.51
N GLU A 174 5.54 11.33 -6.52
CA GLU A 174 4.88 11.24 -7.82
C GLU A 174 5.10 9.84 -8.40
N TRP A 175 4.02 9.20 -8.89
CA TRP A 175 4.08 7.87 -9.48
C TRP A 175 4.32 8.00 -10.99
N LEU A 176 5.59 8.08 -11.38
CA LEU A 176 5.99 8.23 -12.78
C LEU A 176 5.88 6.90 -13.55
N PRO A 177 5.53 6.94 -14.85
CA PRO A 177 5.46 5.73 -15.66
C PRO A 177 6.86 5.15 -15.89
N ASN A 178 6.95 3.83 -16.00
CA ASN A 178 8.18 3.07 -16.23
C ASN A 178 9.26 3.21 -15.14
N VAL A 179 8.92 3.80 -13.98
CA VAL A 179 9.78 3.82 -12.81
C VAL A 179 9.42 2.65 -11.90
N TRP A 180 10.38 1.78 -11.66
CA TRP A 180 10.26 0.73 -10.65
C TRP A 180 10.43 1.31 -9.25
N HIS A 181 9.43 1.13 -8.40
CA HIS A 181 9.47 1.45 -6.98
C HIS A 181 9.71 0.16 -6.20
N ASN A 182 10.87 0.06 -5.57
CA ASN A 182 11.23 -1.09 -4.74
C ASN A 182 10.84 -0.76 -3.30
N VAL A 183 10.13 -1.66 -2.63
CA VAL A 183 9.59 -1.43 -1.29
C VAL A 183 9.92 -2.61 -0.38
N ALA A 184 10.24 -2.30 0.88
CA ALA A 184 10.09 -3.24 1.97
C ALA A 184 9.34 -2.61 3.15
N TYR A 185 8.28 -3.27 3.62
CA TYR A 185 7.71 -2.96 4.93
C TYR A 185 8.53 -3.68 6.00
N GLU A 186 9.19 -2.93 6.89
CA GLU A 186 9.79 -3.49 8.09
C GLU A 186 8.73 -3.56 9.18
N ILE A 187 8.20 -4.74 9.44
CA ILE A 187 7.09 -4.94 10.38
C ILE A 187 7.64 -5.65 11.61
N ASP A 188 7.44 -5.06 12.78
CA ASP A 188 7.69 -5.70 14.06
C ASP A 188 6.35 -5.99 14.74
N PHE A 189 5.90 -7.23 14.59
CA PHE A 189 4.64 -7.72 15.13
C PHE A 189 4.65 -7.79 16.67
N SER A 190 5.84 -7.89 17.28
CA SER A 190 5.98 -7.87 18.75
C SER A 190 5.92 -6.44 19.29
N ALA A 191 6.46 -5.48 18.55
CA ALA A 191 6.48 -4.08 18.95
C ALA A 191 5.28 -3.26 18.44
N ASN A 192 4.42 -3.84 17.60
CA ASN A 192 3.30 -3.13 16.95
C ASN A 192 3.78 -1.89 16.17
N THR A 193 4.77 -2.09 15.31
CA THR A 193 5.32 -1.00 14.48
C THR A 193 5.56 -1.43 13.05
N VAL A 194 5.48 -0.46 12.14
CA VAL A 194 5.89 -0.62 10.74
C VAL A 194 6.79 0.55 10.30
N ALA A 195 7.90 0.23 9.64
CA ALA A 195 8.81 1.18 9.00
C ALA A 195 8.77 0.99 7.47
N PHE A 196 9.23 1.99 6.72
CA PHE A 196 9.19 1.99 5.26
C PHE A 196 10.55 2.16 4.64
N TRP A 197 10.93 1.16 3.85
CA TRP A 197 12.13 1.15 3.04
C TRP A 197 11.74 1.28 1.58
N HIS A 198 12.42 2.16 0.86
CA HIS A 198 12.11 2.43 -0.54
C HIS A 198 13.35 2.83 -1.34
N SER A 199 13.33 2.48 -2.62
CA SER A 199 14.23 2.99 -3.66
C SER A 199 13.53 2.97 -5.02
N THR A 200 14.21 3.50 -6.04
CA THR A 200 13.75 3.41 -7.43
C THR A 200 14.78 2.77 -8.33
N GLY A 201 14.32 2.11 -9.40
CA GLY A 201 15.21 1.49 -10.39
C GLY A 201 16.11 0.43 -9.77
N SER A 202 17.43 0.58 -9.93
CA SER A 202 18.45 -0.34 -9.42
C SER A 202 19.00 0.02 -8.03
N ASP A 203 18.61 1.16 -7.47
CA ASP A 203 19.21 1.65 -6.23
C ASP A 203 18.85 0.72 -5.05
N PRO A 204 19.77 0.50 -4.09
CA PRO A 204 19.46 -0.27 -2.90
C PRO A 204 18.40 0.44 -2.04
N LEU A 205 17.57 -0.35 -1.37
CA LEU A 205 16.58 0.14 -0.42
C LEU A 205 17.24 0.99 0.66
N THR A 206 16.61 2.12 0.98
CA THR A 206 16.96 2.98 2.11
C THR A 206 15.72 3.23 2.95
N GLN A 207 15.89 3.31 4.27
CA GLN A 207 14.76 3.63 5.16
C GLN A 207 14.34 5.07 4.88
N LYS A 208 13.11 5.26 4.39
CA LYS A 208 12.52 6.58 4.14
C LYS A 208 11.71 7.06 5.32
N VAL A 209 11.09 6.15 6.06
CA VAL A 209 10.37 6.44 7.30
C VAL A 209 10.73 5.40 8.35
N GLY A 210 11.09 5.87 9.55
CA GLY A 210 11.33 5.01 10.71
C GLY A 210 10.06 4.35 11.23
N ALA A 211 10.18 3.56 12.29
CA ALA A 211 9.08 2.78 12.84
C ALA A 211 7.91 3.66 13.33
N VAL A 212 6.71 3.45 12.76
CA VAL A 212 5.45 4.08 13.15
C VAL A 212 4.61 3.06 13.92
N LYS A 213 4.05 3.46 15.07
CA LYS A 213 3.18 2.61 15.89
C LYS A 213 1.82 2.41 15.21
N THR A 214 1.36 1.16 15.13
CA THR A 214 0.04 0.78 14.60
C THR A 214 -0.34 -0.62 15.06
N SER A 215 -1.63 -0.98 15.00
CA SER A 215 -2.09 -2.33 15.32
C SER A 215 -1.71 -3.32 14.21
N THR A 216 -0.53 -3.95 14.31
CA THR A 216 -0.02 -4.90 13.30
C THR A 216 -0.72 -6.25 13.43
N SER A 217 -2.00 -6.32 13.08
CA SER A 217 -2.80 -7.54 13.11
C SER A 217 -2.81 -8.21 11.75
N SER A 218 -2.34 -9.45 11.69
CA SER A 218 -2.37 -10.31 10.51
C SER A 218 -2.52 -11.77 10.92
N ASN A 219 -3.27 -12.55 10.14
CA ASN A 219 -3.42 -14.00 10.36
C ASN A 219 -2.43 -14.86 9.54
N GLY A 220 -1.53 -14.23 8.76
CA GLY A 220 -0.57 -14.90 7.88
C GLY A 220 -1.13 -15.31 6.52
N ALA A 221 -2.38 -14.99 6.22
CA ALA A 221 -3.08 -15.26 4.97
C ALA A 221 -3.99 -14.08 4.59
N ASP A 222 -3.51 -12.85 4.81
CA ASP A 222 -4.28 -11.62 4.65
C ASP A 222 -3.45 -10.43 4.14
N TRP A 223 -2.26 -10.71 3.59
CA TRP A 223 -1.49 -9.74 2.81
C TRP A 223 -1.83 -9.89 1.33
N HIS A 224 -2.40 -8.85 0.75
CA HIS A 224 -2.92 -8.82 -0.60
C HIS A 224 -1.86 -8.28 -1.57
N VAL A 225 -1.16 -9.20 -2.23
CA VAL A 225 -0.26 -8.90 -3.35
C VAL A 225 -1.10 -8.65 -4.59
N GLY A 226 -1.50 -7.40 -4.75
CA GLY A 226 -2.37 -6.98 -5.84
C GLY A 226 -2.96 -5.60 -5.59
N VAL A 227 -4.12 -5.36 -6.20
CA VAL A 227 -4.77 -4.06 -6.20
C VAL A 227 -6.27 -4.21 -5.98
N LEU A 228 -6.79 -3.35 -5.11
CA LEU A 228 -8.20 -3.01 -4.96
C LEU A 228 -8.41 -1.58 -5.44
N GLU A 229 -9.41 -1.33 -6.27
CA GLU A 229 -9.82 0.01 -6.69
C GLU A 229 -11.27 0.30 -6.24
N LEU A 230 -11.45 1.38 -5.49
CA LEU A 230 -12.77 1.85 -5.06
C LEU A 230 -13.56 2.46 -6.23
N PRO A 231 -14.89 2.29 -6.28
CA PRO A 231 -15.72 2.95 -7.27
C PRO A 231 -15.78 4.46 -7.03
N ARG A 232 -16.04 5.23 -8.09
CA ARG A 232 -16.36 6.66 -7.98
C ARG A 232 -17.44 7.04 -9.00
N ASP A 233 -18.52 7.64 -8.52
CA ASP A 233 -19.63 8.06 -9.37
C ASP A 233 -19.16 8.99 -10.51
N GLY A 234 -19.56 8.64 -11.74
CA GLY A 234 -19.18 9.38 -12.94
C GLY A 234 -17.82 8.99 -13.56
N TYR A 235 -17.11 8.02 -12.98
CA TYR A 235 -15.83 7.53 -13.50
C TYR A 235 -15.98 6.05 -13.90
N PRO A 236 -16.28 5.76 -15.18
CA PRO A 236 -16.41 4.39 -15.66
C PRO A 236 -15.06 3.65 -15.60
N ASP A 237 -15.13 2.32 -15.58
CA ASP A 237 -13.92 1.49 -15.63
C ASP A 237 -13.18 1.66 -16.96
N SER A 238 -11.85 1.60 -16.86
CA SER A 238 -10.93 1.37 -17.98
C SER A 238 -9.94 0.31 -17.56
N ASP A 239 -9.42 -0.48 -18.50
CA ASP A 239 -8.40 -1.48 -18.18
C ASP A 239 -7.17 -0.82 -17.56
N GLU A 240 -6.63 -1.44 -16.50
CA GLU A 240 -5.48 -0.93 -15.75
C GLU A 240 -4.46 -2.03 -15.50
N ASP A 241 -3.19 -1.73 -15.76
CA ASP A 241 -2.08 -2.68 -15.66
C ASP A 241 -1.04 -2.22 -14.62
N TYR A 242 -0.71 -3.13 -13.71
CA TYR A 242 0.25 -2.98 -12.62
C TYR A 242 1.34 -4.03 -12.76
N TYR A 243 2.61 -3.62 -12.70
CA TYR A 243 3.74 -4.51 -12.95
C TYR A 243 4.48 -4.78 -11.65
N TRP A 244 4.69 -6.06 -11.35
CA TRP A 244 5.20 -6.55 -10.06
C TRP A 244 6.40 -7.47 -10.25
N SER A 245 7.40 -7.36 -9.37
CA SER A 245 8.47 -8.37 -9.21
C SER A 245 9.09 -8.30 -7.82
N GLY A 246 10.06 -9.17 -7.54
CA GLY A 246 10.79 -9.14 -6.26
C GLY A 246 9.88 -9.30 -5.04
N VAL A 247 8.77 -10.04 -5.16
CA VAL A 247 7.81 -10.25 -4.07
C VAL A 247 8.29 -11.41 -3.20
N TYR A 248 8.65 -11.13 -1.95
CA TYR A 248 9.04 -12.16 -0.97
C TYR A 248 8.98 -11.62 0.46
N ILE A 249 9.07 -12.51 1.44
CA ILE A 249 9.10 -12.13 2.86
C ILE A 249 10.37 -12.73 3.47
N GLU A 250 11.12 -11.93 4.22
CA GLU A 250 12.33 -12.39 4.92
C GLU A 250 12.34 -12.01 6.40
N SER A 251 13.18 -12.69 7.18
CA SER A 251 13.47 -12.37 8.58
C SER A 251 14.97 -12.18 8.82
N GLY A 252 15.32 -11.65 9.99
CA GLY A 252 16.71 -11.36 10.36
C GLY A 252 17.16 -10.00 9.82
N SER A 253 18.14 -10.00 8.91
CA SER A 253 18.68 -8.79 8.30
C SER A 253 17.92 -8.43 7.03
N LEU A 254 17.66 -7.13 6.81
CA LEU A 254 17.09 -6.65 5.56
C LEU A 254 18.09 -6.79 4.41
N THR A 255 17.66 -7.43 3.33
CA THR A 255 18.33 -7.40 2.04
C THR A 255 17.98 -6.12 1.31
N THR A 256 18.90 -5.16 1.23
CA THR A 256 18.64 -3.88 0.56
C THR A 256 18.83 -3.92 -0.95
N SER A 257 19.52 -4.93 -1.48
CA SER A 257 19.69 -5.11 -2.92
C SER A 257 18.38 -5.51 -3.58
N VAL A 258 18.00 -4.81 -4.65
CA VAL A 258 16.79 -5.11 -5.44
C VAL A 258 16.87 -6.44 -6.20
N ALA A 259 18.07 -7.03 -6.30
CA ALA A 259 18.28 -8.36 -6.85
C ALA A 259 17.84 -9.50 -5.92
N GLY A 260 17.52 -9.17 -4.66
CA GLY A 260 17.17 -10.13 -3.63
C GLY A 260 18.37 -10.90 -3.04
N PRO A 261 18.12 -11.80 -2.07
CA PRO A 261 19.17 -12.53 -1.36
C PRO A 261 19.97 -13.44 -2.30
N GLY A 262 21.30 -13.44 -2.15
CA GLY A 262 22.20 -14.36 -2.86
C GLY A 262 22.42 -14.07 -4.36
N ALA A 263 21.78 -13.04 -4.92
CA ALA A 263 22.02 -12.62 -6.29
C ALA A 263 23.34 -11.84 -6.41
N PRO A 264 24.11 -12.03 -7.50
CA PRO A 264 25.31 -11.23 -7.74
C PRO A 264 24.94 -9.76 -7.85
N VAL A 265 25.63 -8.91 -7.09
CA VAL A 265 25.47 -7.46 -7.17
C VAL A 265 25.97 -7.03 -8.56
N VAL A 266 25.05 -6.77 -9.47
CA VAL A 266 25.39 -6.19 -10.77
C VAL A 266 25.54 -4.69 -10.56
N ASN A 267 26.78 -4.23 -10.33
CA ASN A 267 27.07 -2.80 -10.42
C ASN A 267 26.73 -2.36 -11.86
N PRO A 268 25.87 -1.35 -12.06
CA PRO A 268 25.59 -0.88 -13.42
C PRO A 268 26.89 -0.38 -14.06
N PRO A 269 27.10 -0.60 -15.37
CA PRO A 269 28.19 0.05 -16.08
C PRO A 269 28.02 1.56 -15.96
N VAL A 270 29.08 2.25 -15.53
CA VAL A 270 29.14 3.70 -15.50
C VAL A 270 29.03 4.20 -16.94
N SER A 271 27.81 4.49 -17.39
CA SER A 271 27.59 5.26 -18.61
C SER A 271 27.94 6.70 -18.29
N SER A 272 29.18 7.07 -18.61
CA SER A 272 29.65 8.44 -18.67
C SER A 272 28.85 9.20 -19.74
N SER A 273 27.79 9.90 -19.31
CA SER A 273 27.16 10.97 -20.07
C SER A 273 27.43 12.31 -19.38
N VAL A 274 27.83 13.27 -20.20
CA VAL A 274 28.41 14.56 -19.83
C VAL A 274 27.36 15.41 -19.11
N GLN A 275 27.62 15.76 -17.85
CA GLN A 275 26.75 16.60 -17.04
C GLN A 275 26.93 18.07 -17.45
N ALA A 276 25.88 18.71 -17.96
CA ALA A 276 25.81 20.16 -18.08
C ALA A 276 25.53 20.77 -16.68
N PRO A 277 26.18 21.88 -16.28
CA PRO A 277 26.00 22.44 -14.95
C PRO A 277 24.62 23.09 -14.81
N VAL A 278 23.78 22.54 -13.94
CA VAL A 278 22.56 23.23 -13.46
C VAL A 278 22.89 24.01 -12.19
N SER A 279 22.77 25.33 -12.29
CA SER A 279 23.03 26.31 -11.25
C SER A 279 21.95 26.23 -10.16
N SER A 280 22.36 26.04 -8.90
CA SER A 280 21.47 26.07 -7.74
C SER A 280 21.28 27.51 -7.24
N THR A 281 20.10 28.07 -7.43
CA THR A 281 19.67 29.29 -6.73
C THR A 281 18.75 28.94 -5.57
N LEU A 282 19.28 29.11 -4.35
CA LEU A 282 18.51 29.13 -3.10
C LEU A 282 17.57 30.34 -3.11
N ILE A 283 16.26 30.10 -3.04
CA ILE A 283 15.26 31.13 -2.79
C ILE A 283 14.74 30.99 -1.37
N THR A 284 15.21 31.90 -0.51
CA THR A 284 14.74 32.12 0.85
C THR A 284 13.47 32.97 0.80
N SER A 285 12.31 32.41 1.11
CA SER A 285 11.05 33.16 1.20
C SER A 285 10.75 33.56 2.65
N THR A 286 11.07 34.81 2.99
CA THR A 286 10.56 35.48 4.19
C THR A 286 9.20 36.08 3.90
N THR A 287 8.12 35.53 4.45
CA THR A 287 6.79 36.16 4.41
C THR A 287 6.45 36.79 5.76
N LYS A 288 6.42 38.12 5.74
CA LYS A 288 5.99 39.00 6.83
C LYS A 288 4.46 38.97 6.92
N ALA A 289 3.94 38.70 8.13
CA ALA A 289 2.51 38.71 8.42
C ALA A 289 1.88 40.11 8.25
N PRO A 290 0.68 40.25 7.65
CA PRO A 290 -0.10 41.47 7.74
C PRO A 290 -0.99 41.46 8.99
N THR A 291 -0.90 42.57 9.73
CA THR A 291 -1.74 42.96 10.86
C THR A 291 -3.11 43.39 10.35
N THR A 292 -4.18 42.80 10.87
CA THR A 292 -5.56 43.26 10.64
C THR A 292 -6.21 43.65 11.95
N THR A 293 -6.66 44.90 12.01
CA THR A 293 -7.24 45.60 13.16
C THR A 293 -8.64 45.08 13.47
N THR A 294 -8.87 44.69 14.73
CA THR A 294 -10.17 44.23 15.24
C THR A 294 -10.98 45.42 15.77
N THR A 295 -12.18 45.65 15.24
CA THR A 295 -13.16 46.59 15.81
C THR A 295 -14.23 45.80 16.55
N THR A 296 -14.33 46.02 17.86
CA THR A 296 -15.28 45.42 18.79
C THR A 296 -16.66 46.09 18.71
N LYS A 297 -17.73 45.30 18.74
CA LYS A 297 -19.04 45.73 19.24
C LYS A 297 -19.68 44.62 20.05
N ALA A 298 -20.04 44.97 21.28
CA ALA A 298 -20.52 44.10 22.35
C ALA A 298 -21.97 43.64 22.15
N ILE A 299 -22.26 42.41 22.59
CA ILE A 299 -23.60 41.96 23.00
C ILE A 299 -23.46 41.15 24.31
N THR A 300 -24.15 41.63 25.32
CA THR A 300 -24.37 41.12 26.69
C THR A 300 -25.30 39.90 26.66
N THR A 301 -25.11 38.84 27.43
CA THR A 301 -25.73 38.44 28.74
C THR A 301 -25.87 36.90 28.64
N SER A 302 -25.89 36.01 29.63
CA SER A 302 -26.00 36.02 31.10
C SER A 302 -25.54 34.65 31.61
N THR A 303 -24.88 34.62 32.76
CA THR A 303 -24.45 33.43 33.51
C THR A 303 -25.58 32.76 34.29
N THR A 304 -25.61 31.43 34.31
CA THR A 304 -26.18 30.67 35.45
C THR A 304 -25.50 29.32 35.59
N SER A 305 -25.01 29.05 36.80
CA SER A 305 -24.35 27.85 37.27
C SER A 305 -25.34 26.96 38.02
N THR A 306 -25.30 25.64 37.81
CA THR A 306 -25.74 24.64 38.82
C THR A 306 -25.09 23.28 38.56
N SER A 307 -24.53 22.71 39.63
CA SER A 307 -24.05 21.34 39.78
C SER A 307 -25.20 20.35 40.02
N SER A 308 -25.08 19.10 39.56
CA SER A 308 -25.15 17.85 40.36
C SER A 308 -25.64 16.62 39.58
N ALA A 309 -24.90 15.52 39.76
CA ALA A 309 -25.28 14.10 39.88
C ALA A 309 -26.16 13.35 38.84
N ALA A 310 -25.81 12.07 38.69
CA ALA A 310 -26.29 11.08 37.74
C ALA A 310 -27.73 10.57 37.97
N ALA A 311 -28.44 10.25 36.88
CA ALA A 311 -29.40 9.13 36.78
C ALA A 311 -29.82 8.87 35.31
N THR A 312 -30.23 7.63 35.09
CA THR A 312 -30.51 6.88 33.85
C THR A 312 -31.85 7.22 33.18
N THR A 313 -31.95 6.83 31.89
CA THR A 313 -33.14 6.44 31.06
C THR A 313 -33.69 7.37 29.95
N THR A 314 -33.75 6.75 28.76
CA THR A 314 -34.72 6.88 27.65
C THR A 314 -34.68 8.10 26.72
N ALA A 315 -34.49 7.79 25.42
CA ALA A 315 -34.40 8.70 24.28
C ALA A 315 -35.76 9.26 23.85
N SER A 316 -35.81 10.55 23.52
CA SER A 316 -36.66 11.12 22.44
C SER A 316 -36.36 12.61 22.24
N GLY A 317 -35.39 12.95 21.39
CA GLY A 317 -35.05 14.35 21.12
C GLY A 317 -34.09 14.61 19.95
N CYS A 318 -33.75 13.59 19.17
CA CYS A 318 -32.89 13.77 18.01
C CYS A 318 -33.72 13.78 16.71
N THR A 319 -33.39 14.68 15.79
CA THR A 319 -34.01 14.75 14.47
C THR A 319 -33.68 13.48 13.70
N PRO A 320 -34.68 12.74 13.17
CA PRO A 320 -34.42 11.54 12.38
C PRO A 320 -33.50 11.85 11.20
N VAL A 321 -32.53 10.99 10.96
CA VAL A 321 -31.52 11.19 9.92
C VAL A 321 -32.01 10.66 8.56
N GLY A 322 -31.57 11.30 7.47
CA GLY A 322 -32.03 10.97 6.11
C GLY A 322 -31.54 9.60 5.63
N GLN A 323 -31.99 9.22 4.42
CA GLN A 323 -31.47 8.04 3.73
C GLN A 323 -29.95 8.09 3.67
N TRP A 324 -29.30 6.94 3.85
CA TRP A 324 -27.85 6.75 3.85
C TRP A 324 -27.10 7.34 5.06
N ALA A 325 -27.77 7.97 6.01
CA ALA A 325 -27.13 8.41 7.24
C ALA A 325 -26.91 7.24 8.22
N GLN A 326 -25.87 7.36 9.04
CA GLN A 326 -25.60 6.40 10.11
C GLN A 326 -26.68 6.51 11.19
N CYS A 327 -27.21 5.37 11.62
CA CYS A 327 -28.26 5.26 12.64
C CYS A 327 -27.89 4.27 13.75
N GLY A 328 -26.71 3.66 13.69
CA GLY A 328 -26.24 2.70 14.68
C GLY A 328 -24.77 2.34 14.50
N GLY A 329 -24.27 1.51 15.42
CA GLY A 329 -22.86 1.14 15.52
C GLY A 329 -22.31 1.33 16.94
N VAL A 330 -21.34 0.51 17.33
CA VAL A 330 -20.58 0.65 18.57
C VAL A 330 -19.90 2.02 18.58
N GLY A 331 -20.10 2.77 19.67
CA GLY A 331 -19.60 4.14 19.81
C GLY A 331 -20.41 5.22 19.12
N TYR A 332 -21.45 4.90 18.33
CA TYR A 332 -22.28 5.90 17.67
C TYR A 332 -23.19 6.63 18.68
N THR A 333 -22.99 7.95 18.80
CA THR A 333 -23.73 8.84 19.71
C THR A 333 -24.77 9.71 19.01
N GLY A 334 -24.89 9.61 17.68
CA GLY A 334 -25.86 10.35 16.89
C GLY A 334 -27.27 9.77 16.92
N CYS A 335 -28.18 10.34 16.11
CA CYS A 335 -29.58 9.92 16.12
C CYS A 335 -29.77 8.53 15.54
N LYS A 336 -30.45 7.65 16.28
CA LYS A 336 -30.69 6.26 15.88
C LYS A 336 -32.00 6.05 15.10
N ALA A 337 -32.78 7.12 14.92
CA ALA A 337 -34.03 7.10 14.17
C ALA A 337 -33.79 7.55 12.72
N CYS A 338 -34.39 6.84 11.77
CA CYS A 338 -34.38 7.19 10.36
C CYS A 338 -35.63 8.01 10.00
N ALA A 339 -35.47 9.00 9.13
CA ALA A 339 -36.60 9.69 8.53
C ALA A 339 -37.44 8.68 7.73
N ALA A 340 -38.77 8.76 7.84
CA ALA A 340 -39.64 7.92 7.02
C ALA A 340 -39.40 8.23 5.52
N PRO A 341 -39.35 7.21 4.63
CA PRO A 341 -39.75 5.82 4.82
C PRO A 341 -38.63 4.84 5.24
N TYR A 342 -37.46 5.34 5.62
CA TYR A 342 -36.26 4.51 5.78
C TYR A 342 -36.22 3.78 7.13
N THR A 343 -35.47 2.68 7.17
CA THR A 343 -35.25 1.90 8.39
C THR A 343 -33.77 1.73 8.68
N CYS A 344 -33.40 1.71 9.96
CA CYS A 344 -32.01 1.51 10.35
C CYS A 344 -31.60 0.06 10.08
N LYS A 345 -30.81 -0.17 9.03
CA LYS A 345 -30.29 -1.48 8.65
C LYS A 345 -28.89 -1.66 9.23
N TYR A 346 -28.70 -2.76 9.95
CA TYR A 346 -27.39 -3.18 10.45
C TYR A 346 -26.48 -3.55 9.27
N SER A 347 -25.25 -3.05 9.28
CA SER A 347 -24.20 -3.45 8.33
C SER A 347 -23.08 -4.21 9.02
N ASN A 348 -22.56 -3.66 10.12
CA ASN A 348 -21.58 -4.32 10.99
C ASN A 348 -21.64 -3.73 12.40
N ASP A 349 -20.84 -4.27 13.32
CA ASP A 349 -20.84 -3.87 14.73
C ASP A 349 -20.61 -2.37 14.93
N TRP A 350 -19.86 -1.71 14.06
CA TRP A 350 -19.51 -0.29 14.16
C TRP A 350 -20.41 0.62 13.32
N TYR A 351 -21.31 0.05 12.49
CA TYR A 351 -22.08 0.82 11.52
C TYR A 351 -23.45 0.21 11.17
N SER A 352 -24.49 1.01 11.33
CA SER A 352 -25.83 0.77 10.76
C SER A 352 -26.28 2.01 9.98
N GLN A 353 -27.03 1.83 8.90
CA GLN A 353 -27.40 2.90 7.97
C GLN A 353 -28.91 2.93 7.71
N CYS A 354 -29.48 4.12 7.53
CA CYS A 354 -30.87 4.27 7.09
C CYS A 354 -31.03 3.89 5.61
N LEU A 355 -31.70 2.78 5.32
CA LEU A 355 -32.03 2.34 3.96
C LEU A 355 -33.54 2.34 3.69
#